data_AF-A0A3M1MFU5-F1
#
_entry.id   AF-A0A3M1MFU5-F1
#
_cell.length_a   1.000
_cell.length_b   1.000
_cell.length_c   1.000
_cell.angle_alpha   90.00
_cell.angle_beta   90.00
_cell.angle_gamma   90.00
#
_symmetry.space_group_name_H-M   'P 1'
#
loop_
_entity.id
_entity.type
_entity.pdbx_description
1 polymer ?
#
loop_
_entity_poly.entity_id
_entity_poly.type
_entity_poly.pdbx_seq_one_letter_code
_entity_poly.pdbx_strand_id
1 'polypeptide(L)'
;MSTADFLNAPLGEPIEPQGIDIAGPDRFFNRELSWLAFNWRVLEEAENPAVPLLERVRFLSISGSNLDEFYTVRVAGLRNLVRSGRGRRSADGLTPAEQLEKIDADARALMAHQQKIWRGLRKEMHGAGIEVLD
;
A
#
# COMPACT_ATOMS: atom_id res chain seq x y z
N MET A 1 17.80 -19.33 22.10
CA MET A 1 17.01 -19.45 20.85
C MET A 1 15.78 -20.26 21.21
N SER A 2 14.59 -19.67 21.17
CA SER A 2 13.35 -20.43 21.40
C SER A 2 13.12 -21.31 20.17
N THR A 3 13.18 -22.62 20.35
CA THR A 3 12.84 -23.62 19.32
C THR A 3 11.33 -23.62 19.18
N ALA A 4 10.80 -22.89 18.19
CA ALA A 4 9.38 -22.90 17.90
C ALA A 4 9.01 -24.23 17.21
N ASP A 5 8.63 -25.24 17.99
CA ASP A 5 8.03 -26.48 17.50
C ASP A 5 6.51 -26.31 17.38
N PHE A 6 6.07 -25.71 16.27
CA PHE A 6 4.66 -25.43 16.02
C PHE A 6 3.79 -26.69 15.84
N LEU A 7 4.39 -27.86 15.63
CA LEU A 7 3.65 -29.10 15.35
C LEU A 7 3.40 -29.94 16.61
N ASN A 8 4.35 -29.94 17.55
CA ASN A 8 4.25 -30.77 18.76
C ASN A 8 4.14 -29.97 20.07
N ALA A 9 4.32 -28.65 20.05
CA ALA A 9 4.11 -27.85 21.25
C ALA A 9 2.63 -27.87 21.68
N PRO A 10 2.35 -27.97 22.99
CA PRO A 10 0.99 -27.80 23.48
C PRO A 10 0.48 -26.40 23.11
N LEU A 11 -0.77 -26.32 22.64
CA LEU A 11 -1.43 -25.04 22.43
C LEU A 11 -1.46 -24.27 23.76
N GLY A 12 -1.00 -23.01 23.73
CA GLY A 12 -1.12 -22.12 24.88
C GLY A 12 -2.59 -21.86 25.22
N GLU A 13 -2.84 -21.37 26.44
CA GLU A 13 -4.18 -20.93 26.83
C GLU A 13 -4.68 -19.83 25.89
N PRO A 14 -5.96 -19.85 25.50
CA PRO A 14 -6.55 -18.77 24.71
C PRO A 14 -6.36 -17.42 25.41
N ILE A 15 -5.83 -16.45 24.68
CA ILE A 15 -5.65 -15.08 25.17
C ILE A 15 -6.76 -14.23 24.56
N GLU A 16 -7.55 -13.59 25.42
CA GLU A 16 -8.51 -12.58 24.96
C GLU A 16 -7.77 -11.34 24.45
N PRO A 17 -8.05 -10.89 23.21
CA PRO A 17 -7.40 -9.71 22.66
C PRO A 17 -7.78 -8.47 23.47
N GLN A 18 -6.79 -7.86 24.11
CA GLN A 18 -6.99 -6.65 24.90
C GLN A 18 -7.09 -5.42 23.99
N GLY A 19 -8.12 -4.60 24.19
CA GLY A 19 -8.28 -3.32 23.48
C GLY A 19 -8.83 -3.43 22.05
N ILE A 20 -9.38 -4.58 21.65
CA ILE A 20 -10.03 -4.76 20.35
C ILE A 20 -11.47 -5.23 20.57
N ASP A 21 -12.44 -4.47 20.05
CA ASP A 21 -13.80 -4.96 19.94
C ASP A 21 -13.90 -5.94 18.77
N ILE A 22 -13.92 -7.23 19.08
CA ILE A 22 -14.05 -8.31 18.09
C ILE A 22 -15.42 -8.33 17.40
N ALA A 23 -16.42 -7.63 17.93
CA ALA A 23 -17.74 -7.48 17.32
C ALA A 23 -17.84 -6.21 16.44
N GLY A 24 -16.98 -5.21 16.70
CA GLY A 24 -16.98 -3.89 16.09
C GLY A 24 -16.28 -3.79 14.73
N PRO A 25 -16.40 -2.63 14.06
CA PRO A 25 -15.77 -2.37 12.76
C PRO A 25 -14.24 -2.29 12.84
N ASP A 26 -13.69 -1.89 14.00
CA ASP A 26 -12.25 -1.67 14.20
C ASP A 26 -11.41 -2.96 14.09
N ARG A 27 -12.05 -4.13 14.06
CA ARG A 27 -11.40 -5.42 13.77
C ARG A 27 -10.97 -5.59 12.31
N PHE A 28 -11.38 -4.68 11.43
CA PHE A 28 -11.11 -4.76 10.00
C PHE A 28 -10.14 -3.68 9.54
N PHE A 29 -9.26 -4.05 8.61
CA PHE A 29 -8.52 -3.07 7.83
C PHE A 29 -9.35 -2.57 6.66
N ASN A 30 -9.24 -1.28 6.35
CA ASN A 30 -9.86 -0.72 5.16
C ASN A 30 -9.26 -1.37 3.91
N ARG A 31 -10.12 -1.92 3.05
CA ARG A 31 -9.68 -2.60 1.82
C ARG A 31 -8.82 -1.71 0.92
N GLU A 32 -9.22 -0.46 0.73
CA GLU A 32 -8.57 0.44 -0.23
C GLU A 32 -7.23 0.94 0.32
N LEU A 33 -7.14 1.18 1.63
CA LEU A 33 -5.86 1.49 2.29
C LEU A 33 -4.93 0.28 2.33
N SER A 34 -5.47 -0.94 2.54
CA SER A 34 -4.67 -2.17 2.41
C SER A 34 -4.12 -2.35 1.00
N TRP A 35 -4.86 -1.93 -0.03
CA TRP A 35 -4.37 -1.95 -1.40
C TRP A 35 -3.22 -0.94 -1.61
N LEU A 36 -3.33 0.27 -1.06
CA LEU A 36 -2.22 1.24 -1.09
C LEU A 36 -0.99 0.73 -0.33
N ALA A 37 -1.19 0.09 0.84
CA ALA A 37 -0.11 -0.54 1.60
C ALA A 37 0.58 -1.66 0.81
N PHE A 38 -0.15 -2.43 0.00
CA PHE A 38 0.47 -3.35 -0.95
C PHE A 38 1.34 -2.60 -1.97
N ASN A 39 0.87 -1.47 -2.51
CA ASN A 39 1.66 -0.71 -3.48
C ASN A 39 2.90 -0.04 -2.85
N TRP A 40 2.86 0.29 -1.56
CA TRP A 40 4.05 0.65 -0.77
C TRP A 40 5.07 -0.49 -0.74
N ARG A 41 4.64 -1.74 -0.53
CA ARG A 41 5.54 -2.91 -0.59
C ARG A 41 6.18 -3.11 -1.95
N VAL A 42 5.45 -2.86 -3.03
CA VAL A 42 6.02 -2.86 -4.39
C VAL A 42 7.08 -1.77 -4.54
N LEU A 43 6.84 -0.59 -3.95
CA LEU A 43 7.78 0.53 -3.99
C LEU A 43 9.05 0.28 -3.16
N GLU A 44 8.94 -0.45 -2.04
CA GLU A 44 10.09 -0.89 -1.23
C GLU A 44 11.09 -1.72 -2.05
N GLU A 45 10.63 -2.56 -2.99
CA GLU A 45 11.53 -3.30 -3.89
C GLU A 45 12.29 -2.39 -4.86
N ALA A 46 11.77 -1.20 -5.18
CA ALA A 46 12.50 -0.20 -5.95
C ALA A 46 13.64 0.47 -5.15
N GLU A 47 13.62 0.39 -3.83
CA GLU A 47 14.68 0.90 -2.94
C GLU A 47 15.67 -0.18 -2.51
N ASN A 48 15.34 -1.45 -2.69
CA ASN A 48 16.13 -2.57 -2.22
C ASN A 48 17.46 -2.73 -3.01
N PRO A 49 18.63 -2.44 -2.41
CA PRO A 49 19.92 -2.52 -3.12
C PRO A 49 20.32 -3.95 -3.51
N ALA A 50 19.67 -4.98 -2.94
CA ALA A 50 19.85 -6.36 -3.38
C ALA A 50 19.17 -6.66 -4.73
N VAL A 51 18.25 -5.79 -5.17
CA VAL A 51 17.59 -5.87 -6.48
C VAL A 51 18.45 -5.14 -7.54
N PRO A 52 18.72 -5.76 -8.70
CA PRO A 52 19.48 -5.12 -9.78
C PRO A 52 18.89 -3.76 -10.18
N LEU A 53 19.76 -2.81 -10.54
CA LEU A 53 19.38 -1.41 -10.78
C LEU A 53 18.18 -1.23 -11.72
N LEU A 54 18.16 -1.91 -12.86
CA LEU A 54 17.06 -1.78 -13.83
C LEU A 54 15.78 -2.50 -13.37
N GLU A 55 15.89 -3.53 -12.55
CA GLU A 55 14.72 -4.16 -11.93
C GLU A 55 14.11 -3.24 -10.86
N ARG A 56 14.92 -2.45 -10.14
CA ARG A 56 14.41 -1.38 -9.26
C ARG A 56 13.63 -0.31 -10.03
N VAL A 57 14.15 0.11 -11.19
CA VAL A 57 13.42 1.02 -12.10
C VAL A 57 12.10 0.40 -12.56
N ARG A 58 12.10 -0.91 -12.85
CA ARG A 58 10.89 -1.65 -13.20
C ARG A 58 9.88 -1.68 -12.05
N PHE A 59 10.29 -1.94 -10.81
CA PHE A 59 9.42 -1.89 -9.64
C PHE A 59 8.80 -0.51 -9.42
N LEU A 60 9.57 0.56 -9.63
CA LEU A 60 9.05 1.93 -9.60
C LEU A 60 7.95 2.13 -10.67
N SER A 61 8.16 1.64 -11.90
CA SER A 61 7.17 1.70 -12.97
C SER A 61 5.91 0.87 -12.68
N ILE A 62 6.07 -0.32 -12.09
CA ILE A 62 4.96 -1.16 -11.64
C ILE A 62 4.15 -0.41 -10.57
N SER A 63 4.81 0.22 -9.60
CA SER A 63 4.13 1.00 -8.56
C SER A 63 3.30 2.15 -9.15
N GLY A 64 3.81 2.83 -10.18
CA GLY A 64 3.08 3.87 -10.91
C GLY A 64 1.86 3.30 -11.66
N SER A 65 2.05 2.23 -12.42
CA SER A 65 0.98 1.58 -13.19
C SER A 65 -0.16 1.06 -12.30
N ASN A 66 0.20 0.45 -11.17
CA ASN A 66 -0.76 0.00 -10.16
C ASN A 66 -1.60 1.19 -9.67
N LEU A 67 -0.95 2.32 -9.35
CA LEU A 67 -1.65 3.49 -8.81
C LEU A 67 -2.66 4.06 -9.83
N ASP A 68 -2.30 4.10 -11.11
CA ASP A 68 -3.20 4.53 -12.19
C ASP A 68 -4.44 3.63 -12.31
N GLU A 69 -4.26 2.31 -12.22
CA GLU A 69 -5.37 1.35 -12.21
C GLU A 69 -6.28 1.58 -10.99
N PHE A 70 -5.68 1.78 -9.82
CA PHE A 70 -6.42 2.05 -8.58
C PHE A 70 -7.27 3.32 -8.67
N TYR A 71 -6.73 4.40 -9.24
CA TYR A 71 -7.51 5.63 -9.44
C TYR A 71 -8.66 5.43 -10.44
N THR A 72 -8.38 4.76 -11.54
CA THR A 72 -9.36 4.56 -12.63
C THR A 72 -10.52 3.67 -12.20
N VAL A 73 -10.26 2.66 -11.37
CA VAL A 73 -11.27 1.68 -10.94
C VAL A 73 -11.83 2.01 -9.55
N ARG A 74 -10.99 2.06 -8.52
CA ARG A 74 -11.42 2.15 -7.12
C ARG A 74 -11.87 3.56 -6.74
N VAL A 75 -11.04 4.56 -7.02
CA VAL A 75 -11.35 5.95 -6.66
C VAL A 75 -12.55 6.47 -7.46
N ALA A 76 -12.65 6.12 -8.74
CA ALA A 76 -13.84 6.43 -9.55
C ALA A 76 -15.13 5.82 -8.97
N GLY A 77 -15.07 4.56 -8.53
CA GLY A 77 -16.19 3.89 -7.85
C GLY A 77 -16.64 4.61 -6.58
N LEU A 78 -15.69 4.95 -5.69
CA LEU A 78 -15.98 5.70 -4.46
C LEU A 78 -16.58 7.08 -4.75
N ARG A 79 -16.04 7.81 -5.73
CA ARG A 79 -16.58 9.12 -6.15
C ARG A 79 -18.03 9.01 -6.64
N ASN A 80 -18.36 7.94 -7.37
CA ASN A 80 -19.74 7.70 -7.81
C ASN A 80 -20.68 7.44 -6.63
N LEU A 81 -20.24 6.68 -5.62
CA LEU A 81 -21.03 6.49 -4.38
C LEU A 81 -21.31 7.81 -3.68
N VAL A 82 -20.27 8.64 -3.47
CA VAL A 82 -20.43 9.98 -2.88
C VAL A 82 -21.43 10.82 -3.67
N ARG A 83 -21.26 10.92 -4.99
CA ARG A 83 -22.15 11.72 -5.87
C ARG A 83 -23.60 11.26 -5.84
N SER A 84 -23.82 9.95 -5.71
CA SER A 84 -25.16 9.37 -5.70
C SER A 84 -25.90 9.53 -4.37
N GLY A 85 -25.23 10.03 -3.32
CA GLY A 85 -25.74 10.06 -1.94
C GLY A 85 -26.00 8.66 -1.36
N ARG A 86 -25.60 7.61 -2.08
CA ARG A 86 -25.81 6.20 -1.75
C ARG A 86 -24.46 5.57 -1.48
N GLY A 87 -24.27 5.02 -0.29
CA GLY A 87 -23.04 4.33 0.06
C GLY A 87 -23.13 3.77 1.46
N ARG A 88 -23.02 2.44 1.58
CA ARG A 88 -22.85 1.81 2.89
C ARG A 88 -21.45 2.13 3.40
N ARG A 89 -21.31 2.21 4.72
CA ARG A 89 -19.99 2.25 5.36
C ARG A 89 -19.21 0.99 4.98
N SER A 90 -17.90 1.11 4.83
CA SER A 90 -16.99 -0.01 4.66
C SER A 90 -16.94 -0.87 5.93
N ALA A 91 -16.26 -2.03 5.87
CA ALA A 91 -16.21 -2.97 6.98
C ALA A 91 -15.59 -2.38 8.26
N ASP A 92 -14.61 -1.48 8.08
CA ASP A 92 -13.96 -0.66 9.10
C ASP A 92 -14.77 0.59 9.48
N GLY A 93 -16.01 0.70 9.01
CA GLY A 93 -16.94 1.75 9.44
C GLY A 93 -16.82 3.09 8.71
N LEU A 94 -15.90 3.26 7.77
CA LEU A 94 -15.73 4.54 7.05
C LEU A 94 -16.81 4.77 5.98
N THR A 95 -17.24 6.02 5.83
CA THR A 95 -18.03 6.46 4.68
C THR A 95 -17.17 6.54 3.41
N PRO A 96 -17.77 6.52 2.21
CA PRO A 96 -17.02 6.72 0.97
C PRO A 96 -16.23 8.04 0.91
N ALA A 97 -16.74 9.11 1.54
CA ALA A 97 -16.03 10.39 1.60
C ALA A 97 -14.78 10.34 2.48
N GLU A 98 -14.89 9.75 3.68
CA GLU A 98 -13.75 9.54 4.59
C GLU A 98 -12.69 8.62 3.98
N GLN A 99 -13.11 7.59 3.21
CA GLN A 99 -12.18 6.74 2.47
C GLN A 99 -11.41 7.54 1.41
N LEU A 100 -12.10 8.38 0.63
CA LEU A 100 -11.44 9.22 -0.38
C LEU A 100 -10.44 10.19 0.23
N GLU A 101 -10.74 10.78 1.39
CA GLU A 101 -9.82 11.68 2.11
C GLU A 101 -8.54 10.94 2.53
N LYS A 102 -8.69 9.75 3.14
CA LYS A 102 -7.54 8.94 3.56
C LYS A 102 -6.73 8.43 2.37
N ILE A 103 -7.40 8.01 1.29
CA ILE A 103 -6.76 7.59 0.05
C ILE A 103 -5.95 8.73 -0.57
N ASP A 104 -6.49 9.95 -0.64
CA ASP A 104 -5.78 11.09 -1.24
C ASP A 104 -4.51 11.43 -0.44
N ALA A 105 -4.58 11.40 0.89
CA ALA A 105 -3.42 11.64 1.74
C ALA A 105 -2.31 10.59 1.52
N ASP A 106 -2.65 9.30 1.54
CA ASP A 106 -1.68 8.21 1.40
C ASP A 106 -1.12 8.11 -0.03
N ALA A 107 -1.97 8.25 -1.06
CA ALA A 107 -1.52 8.25 -2.45
C ALA A 107 -0.57 9.42 -2.77
N ARG A 108 -0.79 10.61 -2.21
CA ARG A 108 0.15 11.74 -2.34
C ARG A 108 1.50 11.43 -1.71
N ALA A 109 1.51 10.80 -0.53
CA ALA A 109 2.75 10.38 0.12
C ALA A 109 3.50 9.35 -0.74
N LEU A 110 2.78 8.37 -1.30
CA LEU A 110 3.34 7.37 -2.21
C LEU A 110 3.96 8.02 -3.45
N MET A 111 3.24 8.91 -4.13
CA MET A 111 3.74 9.63 -5.31
C MET A 111 4.98 10.48 -5.00
N ALA A 112 4.99 11.17 -3.86
CA ALA A 112 6.15 11.95 -3.43
C ALA A 112 7.37 11.05 -3.21
N HIS A 113 7.17 9.87 -2.64
CA HIS A 113 8.23 8.87 -2.42
C HIS A 113 8.71 8.25 -3.74
N GLN A 114 7.81 7.90 -4.65
CA GLN A 114 8.15 7.47 -6.02
C GLN A 114 9.07 8.49 -6.72
N GLN A 115 8.77 9.78 -6.62
CA GLN A 115 9.61 10.84 -7.19
C GLN A 115 10.98 10.96 -6.52
N LYS A 116 11.06 10.72 -5.21
CA LYS A 116 12.34 10.67 -4.49
C LYS A 116 13.19 9.50 -4.99
N ILE A 117 12.61 8.31 -5.10
CA ILE A 117 13.29 7.11 -5.60
C ILE A 117 13.74 7.31 -7.03
N TRP A 118 12.89 7.86 -7.90
CA TRP A 118 13.24 8.17 -9.28
C TRP A 118 14.49 9.04 -9.38
N ARG A 119 14.57 10.12 -8.60
CA ARG A 119 15.76 11.00 -8.57
C ARG A 119 17.02 10.27 -8.11
N GLY A 120 16.88 9.29 -7.21
CA GLY A 120 17.99 8.42 -6.77
C GLY A 120 18.44 7.48 -7.90
N LEU A 121 17.50 6.71 -8.45
CA LEU A 121 17.75 5.76 -9.53
C LEU A 121 18.32 6.45 -10.78
N ARG A 122 17.85 7.66 -11.14
CA ARG A 122 18.40 8.43 -12.25
C ARG A 122 19.89 8.74 -12.05
N LYS A 123 20.32 9.04 -10.83
CA LYS A 123 21.74 9.26 -10.49
C LYS A 123 22.56 7.96 -10.55
N GLU A 124 22.02 6.87 -10.02
CA GLU A 124 22.67 5.55 -10.08
C GLU A 124 22.85 5.07 -11.53
N MET A 125 21.81 5.24 -12.36
CA MET A 125 21.86 4.93 -13.79
C MET A 125 22.91 5.75 -14.51
N HIS A 126 22.97 7.07 -14.26
CA HIS A 126 24.01 7.92 -14.84
C HIS A 126 25.41 7.43 -14.43
N GLY A 127 25.62 7.05 -13.17
CA GLY A 127 26.88 6.45 -12.70
C GLY A 127 27.24 5.12 -13.38
N ALA A 128 26.24 4.40 -13.88
CA ALA A 128 26.41 3.17 -14.67
C ALA A 128 26.50 3.42 -16.19
N GLY A 129 26.55 4.68 -16.64
CA GLY A 129 26.57 5.04 -18.06
C GLY A 129 25.23 4.94 -18.78
N ILE A 130 24.11 4.90 -18.04
CA ILE A 130 22.75 4.88 -18.56
C ILE A 130 22.10 6.24 -18.31
N GLU A 131 21.73 6.95 -19.37
CA GLU A 131 21.21 8.31 -19.26
C GLU A 131 19.77 8.40 -19.77
N VAL A 132 18.95 9.14 -19.03
CA VAL A 132 17.57 9.48 -19.41
C VAL A 132 17.56 10.96 -19.72
N LEU A 133 17.33 11.29 -20.99
CA LEU A 133 17.28 12.65 -21.51
C LEU A 133 15.92 13.29 -21.20
N ASP A 134 15.89 14.61 -21.07
CA ASP A 134 14.67 15.40 -20.83
C ASP A 134 13.93 15.74 -22.13
#